data_AF-A0A7X8UWD4-F1
#
_entry.id   AF-A0A7X8UWD4-F1
#
_cell.length_a   1.000
_cell.length_b   1.000
_cell.length_c   1.000
_cell.angle_alpha   90.00
_cell.angle_beta   90.00
_cell.angle_gamma   90.00
#
_symmetry.space_group_name_H-M   'P 1'
#
loop_
_entity.id
_entity.type
_entity.pdbx_description
1 polymer ?
#
loop_
_entity_poly.entity_id
_entity_poly.type
_entity_poly.pdbx_seq_one_letter_code
_entity_poly.pdbx_strand_id
1 'polypeptide(L)' 'SGNRLEFRDFGVFESKVRAARTAQNPKTLERVSVPSKRTVKFKVGRLMKQKLAERAAAISAIGGAVGDATMPRRQVSN' A
#
# COMPACT_ATOMS: atom_id res chain seq x y z
N SER A 1 -22.65 12.45 -15.37
CA SER A 1 -21.62 12.87 -14.40
C SER A 1 -21.53 11.87 -13.25
N GLY A 2 -20.91 10.69 -13.43
CA GLY A 2 -21.22 9.55 -12.55
C GLY A 2 -20.19 8.43 -12.49
N ASN A 3 -18.94 8.72 -12.12
CA ASN A 3 -17.92 7.67 -11.93
C ASN A 3 -17.42 7.60 -10.48
N ARG A 4 -18.31 7.84 -9.52
CA ARG A 4 -18.06 7.68 -8.09
C ARG A 4 -19.00 6.60 -7.57
N LEU A 5 -18.43 5.50 -7.07
CA LEU A 5 -19.19 4.40 -6.47
C LEU A 5 -18.98 4.47 -4.96
N GLU A 6 -20.08 4.63 -4.22
CA GLU A 6 -20.04 4.70 -2.77
C GLU A 6 -20.67 3.46 -2.16
N PHE A 7 -19.88 2.76 -1.36
CA PHE A 7 -20.36 1.70 -0.51
C PHE A 7 -20.28 2.21 0.93
N ARG A 8 -21.45 2.51 1.53
CA ARG A 8 -21.53 3.01 2.90
C ARG A 8 -20.79 2.06 3.85
N ASP A 9 -20.04 2.63 4.79
CA ASP A 9 -19.19 1.96 5.77
C ASP A 9 -17.98 1.16 5.21
N PHE A 10 -18.01 0.75 3.93
CA PHE A 10 -16.93 0.04 3.26
C PHE A 10 -15.90 0.98 2.64
N GLY A 11 -16.33 1.91 1.78
CA GLY A 11 -15.43 2.83 1.10
C GLY A 11 -15.97 3.41 -0.22
N VAL A 12 -15.18 4.29 -0.81
CA VAL A 12 -15.55 5.05 -2.02
C VAL A 12 -14.55 4.80 -3.12
N PHE A 13 -15.02 4.46 -4.32
CA PHE A 13 -14.23 4.40 -5.53
C PHE A 13 -14.46 5.65 -6.38
N GLU A 14 -13.39 6.32 -6.76
CA GLU A 14 -13.42 7.51 -7.61
C GLU A 14 -12.59 7.26 -8.86
N SER A 15 -13.19 7.41 -10.05
CA SER A 15 -12.39 7.45 -11.28
C SER A 15 -11.79 8.84 -11.46
N LYS A 16 -10.46 8.93 -11.59
CA LYS A 16 -9.76 10.17 -11.97
C LYS A 16 -8.99 9.96 -13.26
N VAL A 17 -9.01 10.97 -14.12
CA VAL A 17 -8.12 11.04 -15.27
C VAL A 17 -6.76 11.56 -14.77
N ARG A 18 -5.70 10.81 -15.03
CA ARG A 18 -4.32 11.24 -14.83
C ARG A 18 -3.82 11.83 -16.14
N ALA A 19 -3.33 13.07 -16.09
CA ALA A 19 -2.75 13.75 -17.23
C ALA A 19 -1.46 13.05 -17.71
N ALA A 20 -1.11 13.25 -18.97
CA ALA A 20 0.15 12.80 -19.51
C ALA A 20 1.32 13.46 -18.76
N ARG A 21 2.39 12.71 -18.53
CA ARG A 21 3.58 13.19 -17.80
C ARG A 21 4.82 12.44 -18.23
N THR A 22 5.97 13.06 -18.05
CA THR A 22 7.26 12.35 -18.16
C THR A 22 7.54 11.61 -16.86
N ALA A 23 7.81 10.32 -16.94
CA ALA A 23 8.26 9.50 -15.82
C ALA A 23 9.69 9.01 -16.06
N GLN A 24 10.31 8.46 -15.03
CA GLN A 24 11.64 7.88 -15.11
C GLN A 24 11.55 6.37 -14.90
N ASN A 25 12.30 5.61 -15.69
CA ASN A 25 12.42 4.17 -15.47
C ASN A 25 13.33 3.94 -14.24
N PRO A 26 12.85 3.30 -13.15
CA PRO A 26 13.67 3.06 -11.97
C PRO A 26 14.87 2.13 -12.23
N LYS A 27 14.86 1.35 -13.34
CA LYS A 27 15.94 0.44 -13.71
C LYS A 27 17.01 1.10 -14.59
N THR A 28 16.64 1.97 -15.53
CA THR A 28 17.56 2.55 -16.53
C THR A 28 17.79 4.06 -16.36
N LEU A 29 17.04 4.71 -15.48
CA LEU A 29 17.04 6.17 -15.26
C LEU A 29 16.64 7.01 -16.48
N GLU A 30 16.21 6.39 -17.57
CA GLU A 30 15.75 7.08 -18.77
C GLU A 30 14.39 7.74 -18.57
N ARG A 31 14.17 8.86 -19.26
CA ARG A 31 12.90 9.59 -19.26
C ARG A 31 11.95 8.99 -20.30
N VAL A 32 10.77 8.57 -19.85
CA VAL A 32 9.73 7.95 -20.68
C VAL A 32 8.47 8.81 -20.62
N SER A 33 7.85 9.07 -21.77
CA SER A 33 6.55 9.74 -21.84
C SER A 33 5.44 8.78 -21.44
N VAL A 34 4.66 9.14 -20.42
CA VAL A 34 3.50 8.38 -19.96
C VAL A 34 2.23 9.05 -20.46
N PRO A 35 1.41 8.38 -21.29
CA PRO A 35 0.18 8.96 -21.81
C PRO A 35 -0.88 9.12 -20.71
N SER A 36 -1.89 9.95 -20.98
CA SER A 36 -3.02 10.12 -20.06
C SER A 36 -3.80 8.83 -19.91
N LYS A 37 -4.14 8.46 -18.66
CA LYS A 37 -4.90 7.25 -18.36
C LYS A 37 -5.95 7.51 -17.30
N ARG A 38 -7.07 6.79 -17.39
CA ARG A 38 -8.07 6.75 -16.33
C ARG A 38 -7.63 5.77 -15.24
N THR A 39 -7.56 6.26 -14.00
CA THR A 39 -7.17 5.48 -12.83
C THR A 39 -8.31 5.51 -11.81
N VAL A 40 -8.50 4.41 -11.08
CA VAL A 40 -9.44 4.33 -9.97
C VAL A 40 -8.70 4.58 -8.66
N LYS A 41 -9.23 5.47 -7.83
CA LYS A 41 -8.77 5.70 -6.45
C LYS A 41 -9.79 5.12 -5.49
N PHE A 42 -9.33 4.34 -4.52
CA PHE A 42 -10.16 3.83 -3.45
C PHE A 42 -9.91 4.62 -2.15
N LYS A 43 -10.99 4.96 -1.45
CA LYS A 43 -10.97 5.56 -0.11
C LYS A 43 -11.64 4.59 0.85
N VAL A 44 -10.85 4.02 1.76
CA VAL A 44 -11.36 3.13 2.81
C VAL A 44 -12.36 3.86 3.72
N GLY A 45 -13.51 3.23 3.94
CA GLY A 45 -14.55 3.64 4.87
C GLY A 45 -14.22 3.29 6.32
N ARG A 46 -15.07 3.75 7.24
CA ARG A 46 -14.85 3.65 8.70
C ARG A 46 -14.75 2.20 9.18
N LEU A 47 -15.70 1.36 8.81
CA LEU A 47 -15.82 -0.01 9.33
C LEU A 47 -14.67 -0.90 8.83
N MET A 48 -14.26 -0.72 7.57
CA MET A 48 -13.10 -1.43 7.02
C MET A 48 -11.78 -1.00 7.70
N LYS A 49 -11.63 0.30 8.01
CA LYS A 49 -10.49 0.81 8.80
C LYS A 49 -10.40 0.18 10.18
N GLN A 50 -11.52 0.13 10.90
CA GLN A 50 -11.60 -0.43 12.26
C GLN A 50 -11.22 -1.91 12.25
N LYS A 51 -11.83 -2.70 11.37
CA LYS A 51 -11.51 -4.13 11.22
C LYS A 51 -10.05 -4.37 10.87
N LEU A 52 -9.44 -3.51 10.03
CA LEU A 52 -8.03 -3.65 9.68
C LEU A 52 -7.11 -3.33 10.86
N ALA A 53 -7.45 -2.33 11.68
CA ALA A 53 -6.70 -1.99 12.87
C ALA A 53 -6.80 -3.10 13.94
N GLU A 54 -8.00 -3.64 14.18
CA GLU A 54 -8.22 -4.79 15.07
C GLU A 54 -7.43 -6.02 14.59
N ARG A 55 -7.47 -6.32 13.28
CA ARG A 55 -6.72 -7.43 12.68
C ARG A 55 -5.22 -7.22 12.80
N ALA A 56 -4.72 -6.00 12.57
CA ALA A 56 -3.31 -5.68 12.73
C ALA A 56 -2.85 -5.86 14.18
N ALA A 57 -3.63 -5.38 15.15
CA ALA A 57 -3.36 -5.60 16.57
C ALA A 57 -3.35 -7.09 16.94
N ALA A 58 -4.31 -7.87 16.41
CA ALA A 58 -4.34 -9.32 16.61
C ALA A 58 -3.11 -10.02 16.01
N ILE A 59 -2.67 -9.64 14.81
CA ILE A 59 -1.47 -10.20 14.17
C ILE A 59 -0.22 -9.84 14.98
N SER A 60 -0.10 -8.60 15.47
CA SER A 60 1.02 -8.18 16.32
C SER A 60 1.07 -8.94 17.65
N ALA A 61 -0.08 -9.26 18.24
CA ALA A 61 -0.15 -10.07 19.47
C ALA A 61 0.30 -11.53 19.25
N ILE A 62 0.11 -12.08 18.04
CA ILE A 62 0.54 -13.44 17.68
C ILE A 62 2.01 -13.43 17.22
N GLY A 63 2.44 -12.39 16.51
CA GLY A 63 3.81 -12.24 15.98
C GLY A 63 4.86 -11.81 17.01
N GLY A 64 4.46 -11.40 18.21
CA GLY A 64 5.37 -11.05 19.31
C GLY A 64 6.15 -12.23 19.92
N ALA A 65 5.86 -13.47 19.51
CA ALA A 65 6.51 -14.68 20.06
C ALA A 65 7.64 -15.24 19.19
N VAL A 66 7.93 -14.67 18.01
CA VAL A 66 8.98 -15.16 17.10
C VAL A 66 9.81 -13.97 16.58
N GLY A 67 10.76 -13.50 17.39
CA GLY A 67 11.63 -12.41 16.96
C GLY A 67 12.59 -11.80 17.98
N ASP A 68 13.06 -12.55 18.98
CA ASP A 68 14.28 -12.16 19.71
C ASP A 68 15.10 -13.40 20.11
N ALA A 69 15.51 -14.16 19.09
CA ALA A 69 16.68 -15.02 19.25
C ALA A 69 17.90 -14.18 18.86
N THR A 70 18.45 -13.46 19.83
CA THR A 70 19.82 -12.93 19.77
C THR A 70 20.76 -14.11 19.46
N MET A 71 21.05 -14.33 18.18
CA MET A 71 22.06 -15.28 17.74
C MET A 71 23.43 -14.72 18.11
N PRO A 72 24.26 -15.42 18.90
CA PRO A 72 25.61 -14.96 19.16
C PRO A 72 26.36 -14.93 17.82
N ARG A 73 26.88 -13.75 17.44
CA ARG A 73 27.79 -13.63 16.29
C ARG A 73 28.95 -14.60 16.51
N ARG A 74 29.05 -15.65 15.68
CA ARG A 74 30.29 -16.43 15.58
C ARG A 74 31.39 -15.47 15.12
N GLN A 75 32.32 -15.20 16.04
CA GLN A 75 33.57 -14.53 15.76
C GLN A 75 34.39 -15.45 14.84
N VAL A 76 34.47 -15.12 13.56
CA VAL A 76 35.49 -15.66 12.67
C VAL A 76 36.71 -14.77 12.82
N SER A 77 37.70 -15.28 13.55
CA SER A 77 39.04 -14.71 13.65
C SER A 77 39.79 -14.93 12.34
N ASN A 78 40.40 -13.86 11.83
CA ASN A 78 41.45 -13.88 10.81
C ASN A 78 42.79 -14.30 11.44
#